data_AF-A0A3D4CEV0-F1
#
_entry.id   AF-A0A3D4CEV0-F1
#
_cell.length_a   1.000
_cell.length_b   1.000
_cell.length_c   1.000
_cell.angle_alpha   90.00
_cell.angle_beta   90.00
_cell.angle_gamma   90.00
#
_symmetry.space_group_name_H-M   'P 1'
#
loop_
_entity.id
_entity.type
_entity.pdbx_description
1 polymer ?
#
loop_
_entity_poly.entity_id
_entity_poly.type
_entity_poly.pdbx_seq_one_letter_code
_entity_poly.pdbx_strand_id
1 'polypeptide(L)'
;MKLLLDEMTLRFVWGSSGEYWYSRIDSQIHSSAELECADTEDLMANGFIPFLTISNEEVIRAYIKFLDNKKVSAVLEKLSGNEYIDTFWKYFNAYSSISEGFDEFENKFVIDKVKDWCEANSIEYTVAE
;
A
#
# COMPACT_ATOMS: atom_id res chain seq x y z
N MET A 1 -16.36 -15.87 6.20
CA MET A 1 -15.85 -14.76 7.02
C MET A 1 -15.27 -13.73 6.06
N LYS A 2 -15.21 -12.45 6.43
CA LYS A 2 -14.73 -11.37 5.55
C LYS A 2 -13.50 -10.72 6.16
N LEU A 3 -12.56 -10.31 5.32
CA LEU A 3 -11.45 -9.47 5.76
C LEU A 3 -11.98 -8.11 6.19
N LEU A 4 -11.63 -7.64 7.38
CA LEU A 4 -11.95 -6.29 7.83
C LEU A 4 -10.84 -5.34 7.40
N LEU A 5 -11.17 -4.32 6.61
CA LEU A 5 -10.25 -3.25 6.23
C LEU A 5 -10.35 -2.13 7.27
N ASP A 6 -9.61 -2.30 8.36
CA ASP A 6 -9.44 -1.32 9.44
C ASP A 6 -8.03 -0.70 9.39
N GLU A 7 -7.76 0.27 10.29
CA GLU A 7 -6.47 0.97 10.33
C GLU A 7 -5.28 0.00 10.46
N MET A 8 -5.42 -1.07 11.24
CA MET A 8 -4.35 -2.06 11.44
C MET A 8 -4.09 -2.84 10.16
N THR A 9 -5.14 -3.34 9.51
CA THR A 9 -5.05 -4.10 8.25
C THR A 9 -4.43 -3.27 7.14
N LEU A 10 -4.84 -2.00 7.04
CA LEU A 10 -4.31 -1.09 6.03
C LEU A 10 -2.84 -0.73 6.28
N ARG A 11 -2.35 -0.77 7.52
CA ARG A 11 -0.93 -0.54 7.84
C ARG A 11 0.00 -1.65 7.33
N PHE A 12 -0.49 -2.87 7.14
CA PHE A 12 0.34 -4.00 6.68
C PHE A 12 0.88 -3.80 5.25
N VAL A 13 0.28 -2.94 4.44
CA VAL A 13 0.79 -2.63 3.09
C VAL A 13 2.19 -2.00 3.11
N TRP A 14 2.60 -1.45 4.23
CA TRP A 14 3.92 -0.82 4.42
C TRP A 14 5.00 -1.80 4.89
N GLY A 15 4.66 -3.07 5.06
CA GLY A 15 5.62 -4.14 5.31
C GLY A 15 6.50 -4.44 4.10
N SER A 16 7.45 -5.35 4.29
CA SER A 16 8.27 -5.90 3.23
C SER A 16 7.47 -6.89 2.38
N SER A 17 7.88 -7.07 1.13
CA SER A 17 7.28 -8.08 0.25
C SER A 17 7.38 -9.47 0.89
N GLY A 18 6.24 -10.15 1.06
CA GLY A 18 6.17 -11.46 1.70
C GLY A 18 6.22 -11.45 3.23
N GLU A 19 6.17 -10.27 3.86
CA GLU A 19 6.07 -10.16 5.31
C GLU A 19 4.67 -10.53 5.82
N TYR A 20 3.63 -10.19 5.07
CA TYR A 20 2.24 -10.40 5.48
C TYR A 20 1.48 -11.29 4.50
N TRP A 21 0.59 -12.12 5.04
CA TRP A 21 -0.12 -13.15 4.31
C TRP A 21 -1.57 -13.23 4.76
N TYR A 22 -2.49 -13.19 3.82
CA TYR A 22 -3.90 -13.43 4.07
C TYR A 22 -4.19 -14.93 4.13
N SER A 23 -4.93 -15.39 5.14
CA SER A 23 -5.37 -16.76 5.30
C SER A 23 -6.81 -16.94 4.82
N ARG A 24 -7.03 -17.88 3.88
CA ARG A 24 -8.39 -18.27 3.47
C ARG A 24 -9.17 -19.01 4.57
N ILE A 25 -8.50 -19.48 5.63
CA ILE A 25 -9.12 -20.29 6.69
C ILE A 25 -9.88 -19.40 7.68
N ASP A 26 -9.25 -18.32 8.14
CA ASP A 26 -9.80 -17.41 9.16
C ASP A 26 -10.13 -16.01 8.62
N SER A 27 -9.78 -15.72 7.35
CA SER A 27 -9.95 -14.42 6.72
C SER A 27 -9.16 -13.28 7.37
N GLN A 28 -8.02 -13.59 8.00
CA GLN A 28 -7.13 -12.61 8.63
C GLN A 28 -5.77 -12.53 7.92
N ILE A 29 -5.04 -11.47 8.25
CA ILE A 29 -3.65 -11.27 7.81
C ILE A 29 -2.73 -11.68 8.95
N HIS A 30 -1.75 -12.50 8.62
CA HIS A 30 -0.72 -13.00 9.53
C HIS A 30 0.65 -12.57 9.04
N SER A 31 1.57 -12.33 9.96
CA SER A 31 2.97 -12.15 9.59
C SER A 31 3.63 -13.49 9.27
N SER A 32 4.60 -13.49 8.35
CA SER A 32 5.38 -14.68 8.03
C SER A 32 6.18 -15.20 9.23
N ALA A 33 6.52 -14.32 10.18
CA ALA A 33 7.14 -14.68 11.44
C ALA A 33 6.22 -15.54 12.34
N GLU A 34 4.92 -15.23 12.39
CA GLU A 34 3.93 -16.01 13.16
C GLU A 34 3.63 -17.38 12.53
N LEU A 35 3.74 -17.48 11.20
CA LEU A 35 3.46 -18.71 10.46
C LEU A 35 4.59 -19.74 10.56
N GLU A 36 5.75 -19.37 11.13
CA GLU A 36 6.95 -20.20 11.29
C GLU A 36 7.34 -20.97 10.00
N CYS A 37 7.01 -20.41 8.84
CA CYS A 37 7.16 -21.08 7.55
C CYS A 37 8.23 -20.37 6.71
N ALA A 38 9.29 -21.10 6.37
CA ALA A 38 10.36 -20.59 5.52
C ALA A 38 10.07 -20.73 4.02
N ASP A 39 9.07 -21.54 3.65
CA ASP A 39 8.74 -21.86 2.26
C ASP A 39 7.42 -21.20 1.84
N THR A 40 7.51 -20.27 0.89
CA THR A 40 6.36 -19.54 0.39
C THR A 40 5.44 -20.41 -0.48
N GLU A 41 5.96 -21.47 -1.10
CA GLU A 41 5.15 -22.40 -1.88
C GLU A 41 4.23 -23.22 -0.98
N ASP A 42 4.73 -23.64 0.18
CA ASP A 42 3.95 -24.34 1.20
C ASP A 42 2.82 -23.45 1.75
N LEU A 43 3.10 -22.16 2.00
CA LEU A 43 2.07 -21.21 2.42
C LEU A 43 0.94 -21.11 1.38
N MET A 44 1.29 -20.95 0.10
CA MET A 44 0.29 -20.89 -0.97
C MET A 44 -0.53 -22.17 -1.09
N ALA A 45 0.12 -23.34 -0.97
CA ALA A 45 -0.56 -24.63 -1.00
C ALA A 45 -1.54 -24.80 0.18
N ASN A 46 -1.25 -24.19 1.33
CA ASN A 46 -2.10 -24.20 2.51
C ASN A 46 -3.18 -23.09 2.51
N GLY A 47 -3.37 -22.39 1.38
CA GLY A 47 -4.44 -21.41 1.21
C GLY A 47 -4.10 -20.01 1.74
N PHE A 48 -2.81 -19.71 1.93
CA PHE A 48 -2.36 -18.34 2.18
C PHE A 48 -2.11 -17.60 0.87
N ILE A 49 -2.32 -16.29 0.88
CA ILE A 49 -2.10 -15.40 -0.26
C ILE A 49 -1.16 -14.28 0.21
N PRO A 50 -0.06 -13.99 -0.51
CA PRO A 50 0.79 -12.87 -0.18
C PRO A 50 -0.02 -11.57 -0.14
N PHE A 51 0.05 -10.84 0.96
CA PHE A 51 -0.59 -9.54 1.06
C PHE A 51 0.20 -8.51 0.22
N LEU A 52 -0.49 -7.50 -0.31
CA LEU A 52 0.16 -6.48 -1.12
C LEU A 52 1.14 -5.64 -0.30
N THR A 53 2.18 -5.15 -0.96
CA THR A 53 3.09 -4.13 -0.46
C THR A 53 2.97 -2.90 -1.34
N ILE A 54 2.88 -1.72 -0.73
CA ILE A 54 2.85 -0.43 -1.40
C ILE A 54 4.14 0.31 -1.06
N SER A 55 4.81 0.87 -2.07
CA SER A 55 6.02 1.66 -1.84
C SER A 55 5.71 3.15 -1.68
N ASN A 56 6.53 3.86 -0.90
CA ASN A 56 6.45 5.32 -0.79
C ASN A 56 6.50 6.00 -2.17
N GLU A 57 7.40 5.54 -3.04
CA GLU A 57 7.52 6.10 -4.39
C GLU A 57 6.24 5.93 -5.20
N GLU A 58 5.56 4.78 -5.09
CA GLU A 58 4.29 4.53 -5.78
C GLU A 58 3.20 5.52 -5.35
N VAL A 59 3.00 5.70 -4.03
CA VAL A 59 1.99 6.64 -3.51
C VAL A 59 2.30 8.06 -3.94
N ILE A 60 3.56 8.48 -3.79
CA ILE A 60 3.98 9.83 -4.17
C ILE A 60 3.80 10.07 -5.67
N ARG A 61 4.11 9.08 -6.52
CA ARG A 61 3.89 9.18 -7.98
C ARG A 61 2.40 9.32 -8.31
N ALA A 62 1.55 8.53 -7.67
CA ALA A 62 0.11 8.63 -7.84
C ALA A 62 -0.42 10.01 -7.39
N TYR A 63 0.10 10.52 -6.27
CA TYR A 63 -0.30 11.81 -5.73
C TYR A 63 0.10 12.99 -6.61
N ILE A 64 1.34 13.01 -7.10
CA ILE A 64 1.80 14.08 -8.02
C ILE A 64 0.97 14.10 -9.30
N LYS A 65 0.58 12.93 -9.81
CA LYS A 65 -0.34 12.82 -10.94
C LYS A 65 -1.74 13.34 -10.59
N PHE A 66 -2.24 13.08 -9.38
CA PHE A 66 -3.51 13.60 -8.89
C PHE A 66 -3.51 15.12 -8.77
N LEU A 67 -2.43 15.72 -8.28
CA LEU A 67 -2.27 17.18 -8.19
C LEU A 67 -2.22 17.88 -9.55
N ASP A 68 -1.92 17.15 -10.64
CA ASP A 68 -1.70 17.67 -12.01
C ASP A 68 -0.74 18.88 -12.05
N ASN A 69 0.25 18.92 -11.15
CA ASN A 69 1.20 20.01 -11.06
C ASN A 69 2.34 19.82 -12.06
N LYS A 70 2.20 20.44 -13.23
CA LYS A 70 3.18 20.32 -14.34
C LYS A 70 4.62 20.68 -13.96
N LYS A 71 4.82 21.66 -13.08
CA LYS A 71 6.17 22.10 -12.69
C LYS A 71 6.86 21.06 -11.82
N VAL A 72 6.17 20.58 -10.79
CA VAL A 72 6.70 19.58 -9.86
C VAL A 72 6.87 18.23 -10.57
N SER A 73 5.88 17.84 -11.39
CA SER A 73 5.93 16.62 -12.20
C SER A 73 7.18 16.60 -13.11
N ALA A 74 7.44 17.69 -13.84
CA ALA A 74 8.61 17.75 -14.75
C ALA A 74 9.97 17.67 -14.03
N VAL A 75 10.03 18.08 -12.76
CA VAL A 75 11.24 17.92 -11.93
C VAL A 75 11.37 16.47 -11.47
N LEU A 76 10.30 15.91 -10.91
CA LEU A 76 10.28 14.59 -10.32
C LEU A 76 10.35 13.44 -11.35
N GLU A 77 9.84 13.63 -12.57
CA GLU A 77 9.88 12.62 -13.66
C GLU A 77 11.30 12.15 -14.01
N LYS A 78 12.31 12.98 -13.73
CA LYS A 78 13.72 12.68 -14.01
C LYS A 78 14.42 11.93 -12.88
N LEU A 79 13.73 11.73 -11.76
CA LEU A 79 14.26 11.17 -10.52
C LEU A 79 13.65 9.79 -10.26
N SER A 80 14.37 8.96 -9.52
CA SER A 80 13.92 7.62 -9.11
C SER A 80 14.48 7.27 -7.73
N GLY A 81 13.83 6.33 -7.04
CA GLY A 81 14.28 5.84 -5.74
C GLY A 81 14.33 6.97 -4.70
N ASN A 82 15.36 6.93 -3.85
CA ASN A 82 15.49 7.87 -2.73
C ASN A 82 15.59 9.33 -3.20
N GLU A 83 16.22 9.62 -4.34
CA GLU A 83 16.33 10.99 -4.85
C GLU A 83 14.95 11.57 -5.20
N TYR A 84 14.06 10.74 -5.74
CA TYR A 84 12.67 11.11 -6.00
C TYR A 84 11.92 11.43 -4.70
N ILE A 85 12.02 10.54 -3.71
CA ILE A 85 11.32 10.66 -2.42
C ILE A 85 11.81 11.91 -1.67
N ASP A 86 13.12 12.10 -1.56
CA ASP A 86 13.72 13.24 -0.87
C ASP A 86 13.34 14.57 -1.54
N THR A 87 13.31 14.59 -2.87
CA THR A 87 12.93 15.79 -3.61
C THR A 87 11.45 16.10 -3.43
N PHE A 88 10.57 15.10 -3.44
CA PHE A 88 9.16 15.29 -3.12
C PHE A 88 8.98 15.93 -1.75
N TRP A 89 9.62 15.39 -0.71
CA TRP A 89 9.47 15.91 0.65
C TRP A 89 9.97 17.36 0.79
N LYS A 90 10.97 17.77 0.02
CA LYS A 90 11.38 19.20 -0.04
C LYS A 90 10.25 20.08 -0.57
N TYR A 91 9.58 19.68 -1.64
CA TYR A 91 8.44 20.41 -2.20
C TYR A 91 7.23 20.38 -1.26
N PHE A 92 6.91 19.21 -0.71
CA PHE A 92 5.83 19.00 0.25
C PHE A 92 5.95 19.95 1.45
N ASN A 93 7.14 20.03 2.05
CA ASN A 93 7.39 20.88 3.21
C ASN A 93 7.44 22.38 2.88
N ALA A 94 7.73 22.73 1.62
CA ALA A 94 7.87 24.13 1.20
C ALA A 94 6.55 24.76 0.71
N TYR A 95 5.61 23.95 0.19
CA TYR A 95 4.42 24.46 -0.49
C TYR A 95 3.15 23.78 0.03
N SER A 96 2.26 24.56 0.64
CA SER A 96 0.96 24.07 1.11
C SER A 96 0.10 23.48 -0.01
N SER A 97 0.19 24.02 -1.23
CA SER A 97 -0.50 23.49 -2.41
C SER A 97 -0.04 22.10 -2.83
N ILE A 98 1.01 21.56 -2.22
CA ILE A 98 1.50 20.20 -2.43
C ILE A 98 1.16 19.34 -1.21
N SER A 99 1.22 19.86 0.01
CA SER A 99 0.93 19.05 1.21
C SER A 99 -0.57 18.93 1.55
N GLU A 100 -1.37 19.92 1.18
CA GLU A 100 -2.81 19.94 1.46
C GLU A 100 -3.53 18.79 0.74
N GLY A 101 -4.20 17.92 1.51
CA GLY A 101 -4.95 16.79 1.00
C GLY A 101 -4.13 15.50 0.78
N PHE A 102 -2.84 15.47 1.11
CA PHE A 102 -2.02 14.27 0.96
C PHE A 102 -2.50 13.11 1.84
N ASP A 103 -2.75 13.33 3.13
CA ASP A 103 -3.17 12.28 4.05
C ASP A 103 -4.51 11.64 3.62
N GLU A 104 -5.45 12.48 3.16
CA GLU A 104 -6.73 12.02 2.61
C GLU A 104 -6.53 11.21 1.32
N PHE A 105 -5.63 11.68 0.44
CA PHE A 105 -5.28 10.97 -0.79
C PHE A 105 -4.62 9.63 -0.50
N GLU A 106 -3.63 9.60 0.40
CA GLU A 106 -2.88 8.39 0.77
C GLU A 106 -3.82 7.35 1.35
N ASN A 107 -4.68 7.74 2.30
CA ASN A 107 -5.65 6.83 2.89
C ASN A 107 -6.58 6.24 1.82
N LYS A 108 -7.12 7.10 0.94
CA LYS A 108 -7.97 6.64 -0.17
C LYS A 108 -7.22 5.70 -1.12
N PHE A 109 -5.98 6.06 -1.49
CA PHE A 109 -5.14 5.27 -2.38
C PHE A 109 -4.86 3.88 -1.81
N VAL A 110 -4.50 3.80 -0.53
CA VAL A 110 -4.24 2.53 0.16
C VAL A 110 -5.51 1.69 0.22
N ILE A 111 -6.64 2.26 0.62
CA ILE A 111 -7.92 1.55 0.66
C ILE A 111 -8.28 0.99 -0.72
N ASP A 112 -8.21 1.82 -1.77
CA ASP A 112 -8.60 1.41 -3.11
C ASP A 112 -7.64 0.32 -3.65
N LYS A 113 -6.34 0.39 -3.35
CA LYS A 113 -5.37 -0.68 -3.68
C LYS A 113 -5.67 -1.99 -2.97
N VAL A 114 -6.02 -1.95 -1.70
CA VAL A 114 -6.36 -3.15 -0.92
C VAL A 114 -7.65 -3.77 -1.44
N LYS A 115 -8.64 -2.95 -1.85
CA LYS A 115 -9.86 -3.44 -2.53
C LYS A 115 -9.54 -4.12 -3.84
N ASP A 116 -8.76 -3.49 -4.71
CA ASP A 116 -8.34 -4.06 -6.00
C ASP A 116 -7.63 -5.42 -5.78
N TRP A 117 -6.76 -5.50 -4.78
CA TRP A 117 -6.09 -6.75 -4.41
C TRP A 117 -7.08 -7.81 -3.89
N CYS A 118 -8.06 -7.44 -3.07
CA CYS A 118 -9.10 -8.36 -2.62
C CYS A 118 -9.93 -8.90 -3.79
N GLU A 119 -10.35 -8.02 -4.70
CA GLU A 119 -11.12 -8.37 -5.90
C GLU A 119 -10.32 -9.34 -6.81
N ALA A 120 -9.05 -9.03 -7.09
CA ALA A 120 -8.17 -9.86 -7.88
C ALA A 120 -7.97 -11.27 -7.29
N ASN A 121 -8.06 -11.40 -5.97
CA ASN A 121 -7.88 -12.66 -5.26
C ASN A 121 -9.20 -13.34 -4.84
N SER A 122 -10.35 -12.79 -5.25
CA SER A 122 -11.69 -13.26 -4.85
C SER A 122 -11.84 -13.36 -3.32
N ILE A 123 -11.43 -12.31 -2.62
CA ILE A 123 -11.54 -12.18 -1.16
C ILE A 123 -12.72 -11.27 -0.84
N GLU A 124 -13.66 -11.76 -0.03
CA GLU A 124 -14.72 -10.92 0.51
C GLU A 124 -14.16 -10.03 1.63
N TYR A 125 -14.50 -8.74 1.60
CA TYR A 125 -14.06 -7.77 2.60
C TYR A 125 -15.20 -6.85 3.06
N THR A 126 -14.96 -6.17 4.18
CA THR A 126 -15.77 -5.08 4.71
C THR A 126 -14.85 -3.93 5.06
N VAL A 127 -15.22 -2.69 4.74
CA VAL A 127 -14.47 -1.49 5.16
C VAL A 127 -15.00 -1.03 6.51
N ALA A 128 -14.12 -0.80 7.47
CA ALA A 128 -14.51 -0.22 8.76
C ALA A 128 -15.02 1.22 8.55
N GLU A 129 -16.08 1.61 9.26
CA GLU A 129 -16.61 2.98 9.28
C GLU A 129 -15.75 3.92 10.14
#